data_AF-A0AAD1BBR4-F1
#
_entry.id   AF-A0AAD1BBR4-F1
#
_cell.length_a   1.000
_cell.length_b   1.000
_cell.length_c   1.000
_cell.angle_alpha   90.00
_cell.angle_beta   90.00
_cell.angle_gamma   90.00
#
_symmetry.space_group_name_H-M   'P 1'
#
loop_
_entity.id
_entity.type
_entity.pdbx_description
1 polymer ?
#
loop_
_entity_poly.entity_id
_entity_poly.type
_entity_poly.pdbx_seq_one_letter_code
_entity_poly.pdbx_strand_id
1 'polypeptide(L)'
;MSGNPTPYTAHFNTGTQGTSIDLGADWLRASKCQWIPADEGQGLRLTASFPRSLTRLSLRIRYHNPMALLAGGGATIGGPKGMAYALAPNGGLLSPDGEIITLRPGEPTPELDRAAIYRLGAGQPLNYLDPKERA
;
A
#
# COMPACT_ATOMS: atom_id res chain seq x y z
N MET A 1 4.31 -49.18 11.78
CA MET A 1 4.68 -47.75 11.89
C MET A 1 4.75 -47.21 10.47
N SER A 2 3.65 -46.65 9.96
CA SER A 2 3.60 -46.04 8.63
C SER A 2 3.73 -44.54 8.83
N GLY A 3 4.82 -43.97 8.34
CA GLY A 3 5.12 -42.54 8.43
C GLY A 3 4.09 -41.75 7.63
N ASN A 4 3.53 -40.73 8.25
CA ASN A 4 2.62 -39.79 7.62
C ASN A 4 3.36 -39.12 6.42
N PRO A 5 2.84 -39.18 5.19
CA PRO A 5 3.44 -38.45 4.09
C PRO A 5 3.29 -36.96 4.37
N THR A 6 4.41 -36.30 4.68
CA THR A 6 4.50 -34.83 4.68
C THR A 6 3.93 -34.34 3.36
N PRO A 7 2.88 -33.49 3.36
CA PRO A 7 2.37 -32.96 2.12
C PRO A 7 3.49 -32.14 1.47
N TYR A 8 3.86 -32.65 0.28
CA TYR A 8 4.54 -31.97 -0.81
C TYR A 8 4.47 -30.46 -0.64
N THR A 9 5.65 -29.87 -0.40
CA THR A 9 5.99 -28.48 -0.71
C THR A 9 4.79 -27.63 -1.12
N ALA A 10 4.25 -26.88 -0.16
CA ALA A 10 3.37 -25.76 -0.46
C ALA A 10 4.18 -24.75 -1.28
N HIS A 11 4.21 -24.95 -2.60
CA HIS A 11 4.67 -23.97 -3.55
C HIS A 11 3.69 -22.80 -3.45
N PHE A 12 4.00 -21.82 -2.59
CA PHE A 12 3.46 -20.47 -2.69
C PHE A 12 4.09 -19.79 -3.91
N ASN A 13 3.80 -20.33 -5.10
CA ASN A 13 4.18 -19.68 -6.33
C ASN A 13 3.14 -19.94 -7.42
N THR A 14 2.05 -19.20 -7.34
CA THR A 14 1.33 -18.74 -8.52
C THR A 14 0.82 -17.34 -8.22
N GLY A 15 1.76 -16.38 -8.27
CA GLY A 15 1.39 -15.03 -8.68
C GLY A 15 0.57 -15.16 -9.95
N THR A 16 -0.65 -14.63 -9.92
CA THR A 16 -1.57 -14.65 -11.04
C THR A 16 -0.82 -14.15 -12.28
N GLN A 17 -0.82 -14.92 -13.37
CA GLN A 17 -0.22 -14.57 -14.65
C GLN A 17 -0.94 -13.35 -15.24
N GLY A 18 -0.61 -12.17 -14.73
CA GLY A 18 -1.03 -10.89 -15.25
C GLY A 18 0.17 -9.96 -15.14
N THR A 19 0.45 -9.22 -16.21
CA THR A 19 1.41 -8.11 -16.16
C THR A 19 0.98 -7.17 -15.04
N SER A 20 1.87 -6.94 -14.07
CA SER A 20 1.61 -5.93 -13.04
C SER A 20 1.63 -4.54 -13.68
N ILE A 21 0.60 -3.75 -13.42
CA ILE A 21 0.38 -2.44 -14.02
C ILE A 21 0.45 -1.41 -12.90
N ASP A 22 1.26 -0.37 -13.09
CA ASP A 22 1.28 0.77 -12.19
C ASP A 22 -0.02 1.57 -12.36
N LEU A 23 -0.78 1.70 -11.28
CA LEU A 23 -2.06 2.42 -11.22
C LEU A 23 -1.96 3.72 -10.41
N GLY A 24 -0.76 4.11 -9.93
CA GLY A 24 -0.59 5.18 -8.96
C GLY A 24 -1.07 6.55 -9.47
N ALA A 25 -0.72 6.92 -10.71
CA ALA A 25 -1.13 8.20 -11.28
C ALA A 25 -2.66 8.30 -11.44
N ASP A 26 -3.28 7.26 -11.99
CA ASP A 26 -4.73 7.26 -12.25
C ASP A 26 -5.54 7.20 -10.96
N TRP A 27 -5.09 6.39 -9.98
CA TRP A 27 -5.73 6.31 -8.67
C TRP A 27 -5.62 7.63 -7.91
N LEU A 28 -4.44 8.26 -7.87
CA LEU A 28 -4.26 9.55 -7.20
C LEU A 28 -5.06 10.67 -7.86
N ARG A 29 -5.13 10.72 -9.20
CA ARG A 29 -5.95 11.69 -9.93
C ARG A 29 -7.43 11.59 -9.59
N ALA A 30 -7.92 10.37 -9.37
CA ALA A 30 -9.31 10.11 -8.99
C ALA A 30 -9.56 10.23 -7.47
N SER A 31 -8.50 10.40 -6.66
CA SER A 31 -8.60 10.34 -5.22
C SER A 31 -9.26 11.59 -4.63
N LYS A 32 -10.02 11.36 -3.56
CA LYS A 32 -10.55 12.38 -2.68
C LYS A 32 -9.74 12.41 -1.41
N CYS A 33 -9.55 13.60 -0.86
CA CYS A 33 -8.81 13.85 0.35
C CYS A 33 -9.74 14.39 1.44
N GLN A 34 -9.64 13.82 2.64
CA GLN A 34 -10.41 14.23 3.81
C GLN A 34 -9.53 14.15 5.06
N TRP A 35 -9.71 15.09 5.98
CA TRP A 35 -9.14 14.97 7.32
C TRP A 35 -9.91 13.92 8.12
N ILE A 36 -9.17 13.03 8.77
CA ILE A 36 -9.67 12.15 9.82
C ILE A 36 -9.69 13.00 11.10
N PRO A 37 -10.84 13.12 11.78
CA PRO A 37 -10.97 13.84 13.04
C PRO A 37 -9.99 13.37 14.12
N ALA A 38 -9.70 14.25 15.09
CA ALA A 38 -8.72 13.97 16.13
C ALA A 38 -9.14 12.80 17.05
N ASP A 39 -10.44 12.70 17.33
CA ASP A 39 -11.07 11.62 18.08
C ASP A 39 -11.13 10.29 17.32
N GLU A 40 -10.92 10.30 16.00
CA GLU A 40 -10.83 9.12 15.13
C GLU A 40 -9.38 8.73 14.79
N GLY A 41 -8.39 9.34 15.46
CA GLY A 41 -6.97 9.00 15.31
C GLY A 41 -6.15 9.97 14.48
N GLN A 42 -6.73 11.10 14.04
CA GLN A 42 -6.05 12.23 13.40
C GLN A 42 -5.16 11.88 12.20
N GLY A 43 -5.58 12.25 10.99
CA GLY A 43 -4.76 11.95 9.81
C GLY A 43 -5.41 12.33 8.50
N LEU A 44 -4.78 11.93 7.39
CA LEU A 44 -5.30 12.18 6.05
C LEU A 44 -5.88 10.88 5.49
N ARG A 45 -7.13 10.92 5.04
CA ARG A 45 -7.76 9.82 4.31
C ARG A 45 -7.75 10.13 2.82
N LEU A 46 -7.15 9.23 2.05
CA LEU A 46 -7.23 9.22 0.59
C LEU A 46 -8.12 8.08 0.13
N THR A 47 -9.13 8.38 -0.68
CA THR A 47 -10.09 7.39 -1.17
C THR A 47 -10.29 7.56 -2.67
N ALA A 48 -10.10 6.48 -3.43
CA ALA A 48 -10.43 6.43 -4.87
C ALA A 48 -10.83 5.00 -5.28
N SER A 49 -11.66 4.91 -6.32
CA SER A 49 -11.96 3.64 -6.97
C SER A 49 -10.87 3.30 -7.99
N PHE A 50 -10.59 2.02 -8.16
CA PHE A 50 -9.73 1.57 -9.25
C PHE A 50 -10.54 1.49 -10.56
N PRO A 51 -9.95 1.85 -11.70
CA PRO A 51 -10.65 1.85 -13.00
C PRO A 51 -10.90 0.44 -13.54
N ARG A 52 -10.44 -0.60 -12.83
CA ARG A 52 -10.53 -2.01 -13.23
C ARG A 52 -10.63 -2.90 -12.00
N SER A 53 -11.23 -4.07 -12.17
CA SER A 53 -11.22 -5.11 -11.14
C SER A 53 -9.79 -5.56 -10.87
N LEU A 54 -9.43 -5.61 -9.59
CA LEU A 54 -8.12 -6.08 -9.14
C LEU A 54 -8.27 -7.47 -8.54
N THR A 55 -7.27 -8.33 -8.77
CA THR A 55 -7.14 -9.61 -8.06
C THR A 55 -6.17 -9.51 -6.89
N ARG A 56 -5.18 -8.63 -7.03
CA ARG A 56 -4.19 -8.28 -6.02
C ARG A 56 -3.67 -6.88 -6.30
N LEU A 57 -3.41 -6.13 -5.24
CA LEU A 57 -2.77 -4.82 -5.27
C LEU A 57 -1.56 -4.84 -4.34
N SER A 58 -0.43 -4.34 -4.82
CA SER A 58 0.74 -4.12 -3.99
C SER A 58 0.88 -2.62 -3.76
N LEU A 59 1.05 -2.21 -2.51
CA LEU A 59 1.16 -0.81 -2.11
C LEU A 59 2.43 -0.59 -1.30
N ARG A 60 3.10 0.53 -1.51
CA ARG A 60 4.24 0.96 -0.70
C ARG A 60 4.02 2.38 -0.18
N ILE A 61 4.15 2.55 1.12
CA ILE A 61 3.99 3.83 1.79
C ILE A 61 5.34 4.22 2.42
N ARG A 62 5.78 5.45 2.12
CA ARG A 62 6.96 6.06 2.72
C ARG A 62 6.52 7.32 3.44
N TYR A 63 6.48 7.27 4.76
CA TYR A 63 6.24 8.44 5.59
C TYR A 63 7.47 8.71 6.45
N HIS A 64 7.83 9.98 6.52
CA HIS A 64 8.95 10.42 7.32
C HIS A 64 8.54 10.51 8.79
N ASN A 65 9.48 10.18 9.68
CA ASN A 65 9.31 10.46 11.08
C ASN A 65 9.35 12.00 11.29
N PRO A 66 8.28 12.62 11.81
CA PRO A 66 8.20 14.08 11.95
C PRO A 66 9.28 14.63 12.88
N MET A 67 9.61 13.93 13.96
CA MET A 67 10.69 14.33 14.88
C MET A 67 12.06 14.23 14.22
N ALA A 68 12.29 13.18 13.42
CA ALA A 68 13.54 13.03 12.68
C ALA A 68 13.71 14.15 11.64
N LEU A 69 12.64 14.53 10.93
CA LEU A 69 12.65 15.65 10.00
C LEU A 69 12.96 16.98 10.70
N LEU A 70 12.31 17.25 11.83
CA LEU A 70 12.58 18.47 12.61
C LEU A 70 14.02 18.52 13.13
N ALA A 71 14.62 17.36 13.42
CA ALA A 71 16.03 17.24 13.79
C ALA A 71 17.00 17.30 12.58
N GLY A 72 16.51 17.57 11.36
CA GLY A 72 17.32 17.62 10.14
C GLY A 72 17.68 16.26 9.54
N GLY A 73 17.12 15.17 10.09
CA GLY A 73 17.24 13.82 9.55
C GLY A 73 16.17 13.50 8.50
N GLY A 74 16.38 12.42 7.75
CA GLY A 74 15.47 11.96 6.69
C GLY A 74 14.83 10.59 6.93
N ALA A 75 14.79 10.11 8.18
CA ALA A 75 14.39 8.74 8.48
C ALA A 75 12.94 8.45 8.07
N THR A 76 12.77 7.47 7.19
CA THR A 76 11.47 6.91 6.78
C THR A 76 11.11 5.75 7.69
N ILE A 77 9.85 5.70 8.12
CA ILE A 77 9.35 4.57 8.91
C ILE A 77 9.23 3.33 8.01
N GLY A 78 9.73 2.18 8.48
CA GLY A 78 9.94 0.99 7.66
C GLY A 78 11.26 0.98 6.88
N GLY A 79 12.17 1.93 7.13
CA GLY A 79 13.48 2.00 6.49
C GLY A 79 13.45 2.66 5.11
N PRO A 80 14.56 2.61 4.34
CA PRO A 80 14.71 3.36 3.09
C PRO A 80 13.64 3.05 2.03
N LYS A 81 13.11 1.83 2.02
CA LYS A 81 12.06 1.40 1.09
C LYS A 81 10.64 1.73 1.61
N GLY A 82 10.47 2.07 2.89
CA GLY A 82 9.18 2.24 3.53
C GLY A 82 8.47 0.91 3.82
N MET A 83 7.18 1.00 4.14
CA MET A 83 6.34 -0.16 4.43
C MET A 83 5.64 -0.62 3.17
N ALA A 84 5.62 -1.94 2.92
CA ALA A 84 4.99 -2.54 1.76
C ALA A 84 3.88 -3.49 2.19
N TYR A 85 2.81 -3.51 1.40
CA TYR A 85 1.58 -4.24 1.68
C TYR A 85 1.12 -4.96 0.41
N ALA A 86 0.55 -6.14 0.58
CA ALA A 86 -0.27 -6.82 -0.41
C ALA A 86 -1.73 -6.78 0.04
N LEU A 87 -2.61 -6.38 -0.87
CA LEU A 87 -4.03 -6.17 -0.68
C LEU A 87 -4.75 -7.15 -1.63
N ALA A 88 -5.59 -8.02 -1.09
CA ALA A 88 -6.49 -8.86 -1.87
C ALA A 88 -7.92 -8.34 -1.67
N PRO A 89 -8.61 -7.84 -2.71
CA PRO A 89 -9.98 -7.31 -2.59
C PRO A 89 -11.00 -8.39 -2.25
N ASN A 90 -10.64 -9.64 -2.53
CA ASN A 90 -11.36 -10.83 -2.11
C ASN A 90 -10.27 -11.62 -1.39
N GLY A 91 -10.09 -11.31 -0.10
CA GLY A 91 -9.23 -12.11 0.77
C GLY A 91 -9.63 -13.57 0.56
N GLY A 92 -8.65 -14.47 0.58
CA GLY A 92 -8.84 -15.83 0.11
C GLY A 92 -9.92 -16.61 0.88
N LEU A 93 -9.81 -17.93 0.91
CA LEU A 93 -10.81 -18.80 1.56
C LEU A 93 -11.15 -18.43 3.04
N LEU A 94 -10.35 -17.58 3.69
CA LEU A 94 -10.42 -17.20 5.09
C LEU A 94 -10.86 -15.75 5.38
N SER A 95 -11.01 -14.87 4.39
CA SER A 95 -11.38 -13.46 4.63
C SER A 95 -12.15 -12.84 3.45
N PRO A 96 -13.47 -13.09 3.35
CA PRO A 96 -14.30 -12.61 2.24
C PRO A 96 -14.36 -11.08 2.11
N ASP A 97 -14.02 -10.33 3.17
CA ASP A 97 -14.03 -8.86 3.19
C ASP A 97 -12.73 -8.23 2.67
N GLY A 98 -11.76 -9.03 2.24
CA GLY A 98 -10.43 -8.58 1.83
C GLY A 98 -9.33 -8.91 2.85
N GLU A 99 -8.09 -8.96 2.39
CA GLU A 99 -6.92 -9.20 3.26
C GLU A 99 -5.85 -8.15 3.01
N ILE A 100 -5.31 -7.57 4.09
CA ILE A 100 -4.15 -6.69 4.07
C ILE A 100 -2.98 -7.42 4.73
N ILE A 101 -1.96 -7.74 3.93
CA ILE A 101 -0.76 -8.43 4.39
C ILE A 101 0.40 -7.43 4.37
N THR A 102 1.03 -7.21 5.52
CA THR A 102 2.29 -6.46 5.58
C THR A 102 3.43 -7.34 5.10
N LEU A 103 4.17 -6.89 4.08
CA LEU A 103 5.32 -7.62 3.55
C LEU A 103 6.52 -7.48 4.49
N ARG A 104 7.28 -8.57 4.66
CA ARG A 104 8.39 -8.57 5.61
C ARG A 104 9.55 -7.72 5.08
N PRO A 105 10.31 -7.06 5.96
CA PRO A 105 11.55 -6.42 5.56
C PRO A 105 12.48 -7.41 4.85
N GLY A 106 12.94 -7.05 3.65
CA GLY A 106 13.84 -7.88 2.84
C GLY A 106 13.15 -8.79 1.82
N GLU A 107 11.82 -8.93 1.84
CA GLU A 107 11.10 -9.61 0.76
C GLU A 107 11.28 -8.83 -0.57
N PRO A 108 11.58 -9.52 -1.68
CA PRO A 108 11.74 -8.86 -2.97
C PRO A 108 10.38 -8.37 -3.46
N THR A 109 10.32 -7.09 -3.82
CA THR A 109 9.12 -6.45 -4.38
C THR A 109 9.46 -5.75 -5.69
N PRO A 110 9.83 -6.50 -6.75
CA PRO A 110 10.34 -5.92 -7.99
C PRO A 110 9.32 -5.01 -8.68
N GLU A 111 8.02 -5.28 -8.55
CA GLU A 111 6.95 -4.44 -9.08
C GLU A 111 6.92 -3.08 -8.37
N LEU A 112 7.00 -3.07 -7.04
CA LEU A 112 7.04 -1.85 -6.22
C LEU A 112 8.35 -1.07 -6.35
N ASP A 113 9.43 -1.75 -6.76
CA ASP A 113 10.73 -1.12 -7.03
C ASP A 113 10.74 -0.44 -8.43
N ARG A 114 9.87 -0.88 -9.35
CA ARG A 114 9.69 -0.27 -10.68
C ARG A 114 8.58 0.79 -10.74
N ALA A 115 7.62 0.73 -9.81
CA ALA A 115 6.49 1.67 -9.75
C ALA A 115 6.96 3.11 -9.48
N ALA A 116 6.20 4.07 -10.00
CA ALA A 116 6.46 5.49 -9.79
C ALA A 116 6.23 5.88 -8.32
N ILE A 117 7.08 6.78 -7.83
CA ILE A 117 6.97 7.34 -6.48
C ILE A 117 6.24 8.67 -6.58
N TYR A 118 5.08 8.75 -5.94
CA TYR A 118 4.29 9.97 -5.84
C TYR A 118 4.49 10.58 -4.45
N ARG A 119 5.06 11.78 -4.40
CA ARG A 119 5.24 12.51 -3.14
C ARG A 119 3.92 13.19 -2.78
N LEU A 120 3.48 12.98 -1.54
CA LEU A 120 2.29 13.63 -1.01
C LEU A 120 2.72 14.73 -0.05
N GLY A 121 2.69 16.00 -0.48
CA GLY A 121 3.13 17.13 0.36
C GLY A 121 3.24 18.46 -0.38
N ALA A 122 3.60 19.51 0.36
CA ALA A 122 3.72 20.87 -0.18
C ALA A 122 4.78 20.99 -1.28
N GLY A 123 4.53 21.87 -2.26
CA GLY A 123 5.46 22.17 -3.36
C GLY A 123 5.25 21.40 -4.66
N GLN A 124 4.19 20.59 -4.77
CA GLN A 124 3.72 20.03 -6.04
C GLN A 124 2.27 20.46 -6.33
N PRO A 125 1.86 20.57 -7.61
CA PRO A 125 0.48 20.87 -7.98
C PRO A 125 -0.40 19.64 -7.73
N LEU A 126 -0.72 19.39 -6.47
CA LEU A 126 -1.46 18.20 -6.04
C LEU A 126 -2.90 18.59 -5.74
N ASN A 127 -3.69 18.74 -6.81
CA ASN A 127 -5.14 19.00 -6.72
C ASN A 127 -5.91 17.90 -5.93
N TYR A 128 -5.24 16.78 -5.63
CA TYR A 128 -5.76 15.64 -4.87
C TYR A 128 -5.37 15.65 -3.38
N LEU A 129 -4.62 16.64 -2.90
CA LEU A 129 -4.31 16.84 -1.47
C LEU A 129 -4.97 18.09 -0.89
N ASP A 130 -6.04 18.57 -1.50
CA ASP A 130 -6.87 19.61 -0.93
C ASP A 130 -8.01 18.93 -0.12
N PRO A 131 -7.87 18.80 1.21
CA PRO A 131 -8.90 18.20 2.03
C PRO A 131 -10.12 19.11 1.99
N LYS A 132 -11.19 18.64 1.34
CA LYS A 132 -12.45 19.38 1.34
C LYS A 132 -12.96 19.45 2.77
N GLU A 133 -13.26 20.66 3.25
CA GLU A 133 -13.94 20.83 4.52
C GLU A 133 -15.21 19.95 4.54
N ARG A 134 -15.50 19.38 5.70
CA ARG A 134 -16.72 18.61 5.90
C ARG A 134 -17.88 19.60 5.79
N ALA A 135 -18.64 19.51 4.70
CA ALA A 135 -19.91 20.22 4.55
C ALA A 135 -20.92 19.74 5.60
#